data_AF-A0A954RW10-F1
#
_entry.id   AF-A0A954RW10-F1
#
_cell.length_a   1.000
_cell.length_b   1.000
_cell.length_c   1.000
_cell.angle_alpha   90.00
_cell.angle_beta   90.00
_cell.angle_gamma   90.00
#
_symmetry.space_group_name_H-M   'P 1'
#
loop_
_entity.id
_entity.type
_entity.pdbx_description
1 polymer ?
#
loop_
_entity_poly.entity_id
_entity_poly.type
_entity_poly.pdbx_seq_one_letter_code
_entity_poly.pdbx_strand_id
1 'polypeptide(L)'
;MTAFASRLSAILSLLVLLVSIVGCGGSAEYDAAAKTPPSEPTPTPEPVEKAAPKPVETERVVADVGVGAKGRSLDEYEGGVEGAIAAPAKALFAAKENAAYNIQVKHALELYRATSGDYPKSHDDFMRDIIKFNQIKLPPLPEGQRYVYDPEQAKLMVERPKR
;
A
#
# COMPACT_ATOMS: atom_id res chain seq x y z
N MET A 1 51.34 7.53 12.04
CA MET A 1 51.15 6.23 12.73
C MET A 1 49.79 5.69 12.34
N THR A 2 49.79 4.54 11.66
CA THR A 2 48.67 3.98 10.90
C THR A 2 48.11 2.75 11.61
N ALA A 3 46.91 2.84 12.21
CA ALA A 3 46.29 1.70 12.91
C ALA A 3 44.77 1.86 13.10
N PHE A 4 43.97 1.79 12.02
CA PHE A 4 42.51 1.61 12.14
C PHE A 4 41.89 0.70 11.05
N ALA A 5 42.71 -0.20 10.49
CA ALA A 5 42.32 -1.13 9.43
C ALA A 5 42.43 -2.60 9.93
N SER A 6 41.61 -2.97 10.93
CA SER A 6 41.63 -4.35 11.47
C SER A 6 40.33 -4.77 12.20
N ARG A 7 39.15 -4.54 11.61
CA ARG A 7 37.87 -5.18 12.04
C ARG A 7 37.03 -5.70 10.87
N LEU A 8 37.69 -6.12 9.79
CA LEU A 8 37.07 -6.56 8.53
C LEU A 8 37.40 -8.03 8.19
N SER A 9 37.20 -8.97 9.12
CA SER A 9 37.49 -10.42 8.89
C SER A 9 36.82 -11.43 9.84
N ALA A 10 35.69 -11.09 10.50
CA ALA A 10 35.15 -11.94 11.59
C ALA A 10 33.64 -12.28 11.52
N ILE A 11 32.98 -12.11 10.37
CA ILE A 11 31.56 -12.51 10.17
C ILE A 11 31.37 -13.23 8.82
N LEU A 12 32.31 -14.10 8.46
CA LEU A 12 32.27 -14.92 7.23
C LEU A 12 32.50 -16.41 7.57
N SER A 13 31.83 -16.92 8.61
CA SER A 13 31.99 -18.31 9.07
C SER A 13 30.69 -18.88 9.66
N LEU A 14 29.59 -18.70 8.93
CA LEU A 14 28.34 -19.46 9.17
C LEU A 14 27.71 -19.86 7.83
N LEU A 15 28.50 -20.57 7.03
CA LEU A 15 28.04 -21.33 5.86
C LEU A 15 27.95 -22.81 6.26
N VAL A 16 26.99 -23.54 5.68
CA VAL A 16 26.84 -25.00 5.72
C VAL A 16 26.35 -25.60 7.06
N LEU A 17 25.03 -25.80 7.18
CA LEU A 17 24.49 -27.11 7.56
C LEU A 17 23.02 -27.28 7.12
N LEU A 18 22.67 -28.52 6.74
CA LEU A 18 21.36 -29.07 6.30
C LEU A 18 21.03 -29.05 4.79
N VAL A 19 21.52 -30.10 4.13
CA VAL A 19 21.01 -30.67 2.87
C VAL A 19 20.56 -32.12 3.16
N SER A 20 19.60 -32.64 2.38
CA SER A 20 19.14 -34.04 2.30
C SER A 20 18.00 -34.48 3.22
N ILE A 21 16.77 -34.50 2.68
CA ILE A 21 15.84 -35.62 2.87
C ILE A 21 15.25 -36.00 1.49
N VAL A 22 15.77 -37.09 0.93
CA VAL A 22 15.11 -37.89 -0.14
C VAL A 22 14.01 -38.69 0.57
N GLY A 23 12.78 -38.86 0.10
CA GLY A 23 12.29 -39.01 -1.27
C GLY A 23 11.70 -40.42 -1.38
N CYS A 24 10.41 -40.56 -1.64
CA CYS A 24 9.76 -41.86 -1.84
C CYS A 24 8.84 -41.78 -3.06
N GLY A 25 9.20 -42.49 -4.12
CA GLY A 25 8.40 -42.58 -5.34
C GLY A 25 7.40 -43.72 -5.27
N GLY A 26 6.28 -43.57 -5.98
CA GLY A 26 5.32 -44.64 -6.23
C GLY A 26 4.84 -44.53 -7.67
N SER A 27 5.40 -45.34 -8.56
CA SER A 27 5.02 -45.41 -9.97
C SER A 27 4.07 -46.59 -10.20
N ALA A 28 3.04 -46.37 -11.01
CA ALA A 28 2.28 -47.44 -11.65
C ALA A 28 1.92 -47.01 -13.09
N GLU A 29 2.63 -47.57 -14.07
CA GLU A 29 2.08 -47.89 -15.40
C GLU A 29 0.89 -48.88 -15.21
N TYR A 30 -0.06 -49.14 -16.11
CA TYR A 30 -0.16 -49.25 -17.58
C TYR A 30 -1.69 -49.31 -17.93
N ASP A 31 -2.23 -49.14 -19.14
CA ASP A 31 -1.71 -49.02 -20.52
C ASP A 31 -2.69 -48.17 -21.40
N ALA A 32 -2.58 -48.25 -22.73
CA ALA A 32 -3.36 -47.55 -23.74
C ALA A 32 -4.75 -48.12 -24.08
N ALA A 33 -5.64 -47.27 -24.65
CA ALA A 33 -6.25 -47.52 -25.98
C ALA A 33 -7.18 -46.38 -26.50
N ALA A 34 -6.75 -45.75 -27.60
CA ALA A 34 -7.49 -45.03 -28.65
C ALA A 34 -9.03 -44.77 -28.55
N LYS A 35 -9.43 -43.49 -28.73
CA LYS A 35 -10.12 -42.98 -29.95
C LYS A 35 -10.47 -41.48 -29.90
N THR A 36 -10.41 -40.83 -31.06
CA THR A 36 -10.94 -39.48 -31.40
C THR A 36 -11.64 -39.57 -32.77
N PRO A 37 -12.43 -38.58 -33.20
CA PRO A 37 -13.37 -37.69 -32.50
C PRO A 37 -14.83 -37.95 -33.01
N PRO A 38 -15.86 -37.11 -32.73
CA PRO A 38 -16.10 -35.90 -33.53
C PRO A 38 -16.58 -34.66 -32.72
N SER A 39 -16.69 -33.52 -33.42
CA SER A 39 -16.98 -32.17 -32.89
C SER A 39 -18.48 -31.78 -32.86
N GLU A 40 -18.73 -30.55 -32.38
CA GLU A 40 -19.98 -29.76 -32.38
C GLU A 40 -21.03 -30.01 -31.26
N PRO A 41 -21.81 -28.98 -30.85
CA PRO A 41 -21.45 -27.57 -30.72
C PRO A 41 -21.85 -26.95 -29.35
N THR A 42 -21.45 -25.70 -29.14
CA THR A 42 -21.63 -24.90 -27.91
C THR A 42 -23.10 -24.59 -27.57
N PRO A 43 -23.43 -24.45 -26.28
CA PRO A 43 -24.29 -23.36 -25.81
C PRO A 43 -23.45 -22.30 -25.09
N THR A 44 -23.45 -21.09 -25.65
CA THR A 44 -22.87 -19.88 -25.06
C THR A 44 -23.43 -19.65 -23.65
N PRO A 45 -22.60 -19.56 -22.59
CA PRO A 45 -23.05 -18.97 -21.33
C PRO A 45 -23.26 -17.47 -21.58
N GLU A 46 -24.47 -16.99 -21.32
CA GLU A 46 -24.83 -15.58 -21.43
C GLU A 46 -23.89 -14.71 -20.58
N PRO A 47 -23.52 -13.50 -21.03
CA PRO A 47 -22.72 -12.59 -20.22
C PRO A 47 -23.43 -12.31 -18.89
N VAL A 48 -22.83 -12.75 -17.78
CA VAL A 48 -23.27 -12.31 -16.45
C VAL A 48 -22.95 -10.84 -16.34
N GLU A 49 -23.95 -10.02 -16.68
CA GLU A 49 -23.90 -8.57 -16.56
C GLU A 49 -23.62 -8.23 -15.09
N LYS A 50 -22.38 -7.84 -14.81
CA LYS A 50 -21.99 -7.31 -13.51
C LYS A 50 -22.84 -6.08 -13.25
N ALA A 51 -23.91 -6.24 -12.48
CA ALA A 51 -24.73 -5.14 -12.00
C ALA A 51 -23.80 -4.06 -11.42
N ALA A 52 -23.69 -2.94 -12.14
CA ALA A 52 -22.79 -1.88 -11.76
C ALA A 52 -23.18 -1.39 -10.35
N PRO A 53 -22.23 -1.32 -9.39
CA PRO A 53 -22.55 -0.73 -8.10
C PRO A 53 -23.04 0.69 -8.36
N LYS A 54 -24.21 1.04 -7.79
CA LYS A 54 -24.79 2.38 -7.89
C LYS A 54 -23.68 3.39 -7.52
N PRO A 55 -23.47 4.46 -8.31
CA PRO A 55 -22.41 5.41 -8.01
C PRO A 55 -22.72 6.06 -6.65
N VAL A 56 -21.98 5.63 -5.63
CA VAL A 56 -21.91 6.33 -4.36
C VAL A 56 -21.33 7.69 -4.69
N GLU A 57 -22.05 8.77 -4.38
CA GLU A 57 -21.52 10.10 -4.61
C GLU A 57 -20.30 10.28 -3.70
N THR A 58 -19.11 10.39 -4.29
CA THR A 58 -17.85 10.53 -3.55
C THR A 58 -17.36 11.96 -3.60
N GLU A 59 -16.96 12.50 -2.45
CA GLU A 59 -16.26 13.78 -2.39
C GLU A 59 -14.74 13.57 -2.21
N ARG A 60 -13.95 14.53 -2.71
CA ARG A 60 -12.49 14.55 -2.56
C ARG A 60 -12.09 15.69 -1.64
N VAL A 61 -11.28 15.36 -0.63
CA VAL A 61 -10.74 16.31 0.35
C VAL A 61 -9.22 16.17 0.37
N VAL A 62 -8.48 17.25 0.62
CA VAL A 62 -7.01 17.19 0.74
C VAL A 62 -6.62 16.23 1.87
N ALA A 63 -5.59 15.41 1.64
CA ALA A 63 -5.03 14.54 2.67
C ALA A 63 -4.19 15.37 3.65
N ASP A 64 -4.75 15.66 4.82
CA ASP A 64 -4.11 16.45 5.88
C ASP A 64 -4.43 15.86 7.27
N VAL A 65 -3.96 16.49 8.33
CA VAL A 65 -4.24 16.11 9.73
C VAL A 65 -5.75 15.98 9.99
N GLY A 66 -6.15 14.88 10.62
CA GLY A 66 -7.54 14.56 10.95
C GLY A 66 -8.26 13.66 9.95
N VAL A 67 -7.66 13.30 8.80
CA VAL A 67 -8.27 12.33 7.87
C VAL A 67 -8.00 10.87 8.25
N GLY A 68 -6.98 10.59 9.07
CA GLY A 68 -6.55 9.23 9.39
C GLY A 68 -7.44 8.51 10.40
N ALA A 69 -7.63 7.20 10.21
CA ALA A 69 -8.50 6.37 11.03
C ALA A 69 -8.15 6.42 12.54
N LYS A 70 -6.85 6.49 12.86
CA LYS A 70 -6.38 6.45 14.26
C LYS A 70 -6.57 7.75 15.02
N GLY A 71 -6.46 8.90 14.34
CA GLY A 71 -6.85 10.18 14.93
C GLY A 71 -8.35 10.20 15.19
N ARG A 72 -9.13 9.78 14.19
CA ARG A 72 -10.60 9.81 14.22
C ARG A 72 -11.25 8.78 15.14
N SER A 73 -10.60 7.64 15.40
CA SER A 73 -11.09 6.67 16.39
C SER A 73 -11.04 7.21 17.83
N LEU A 74 -10.41 8.37 18.05
CA LEU A 74 -10.42 9.06 19.34
C LEU A 74 -11.43 10.22 19.41
N ASP A 75 -12.17 10.49 18.32
CA ASP A 75 -13.19 11.55 18.28
C ASP A 75 -14.36 11.25 19.23
N GLU A 76 -14.63 9.97 19.55
CA GLU A 76 -15.68 9.55 20.50
C GLU A 76 -15.36 9.92 21.97
N TYR A 77 -14.09 10.19 22.29
CA TYR A 77 -13.64 10.61 23.62
C TYR A 77 -13.44 12.14 23.71
N GLU A 78 -14.00 12.93 22.78
CA GLU A 78 -13.87 14.40 22.83
C GLU A 78 -14.70 15.02 23.98
N GLY A 79 -14.05 15.19 25.13
CA GLY A 79 -14.58 15.95 26.26
C GLY A 79 -14.24 15.32 27.61
N GLY A 80 -14.58 16.04 28.68
CA GLY A 80 -14.50 15.50 30.05
C GLY A 80 -13.11 14.99 30.45
N VAL A 81 -13.09 13.90 31.22
CA VAL A 81 -11.86 13.26 31.71
C VAL A 81 -11.31 12.29 30.66
N GLU A 82 -12.18 11.63 29.89
CA GLU A 82 -11.77 10.74 28.79
C GLU A 82 -10.93 11.48 27.75
N GLY A 83 -11.33 12.70 27.37
CA GLY A 83 -10.59 13.54 26.43
C GLY A 83 -9.22 13.97 26.95
N ALA A 84 -9.09 14.24 28.25
CA ALA A 84 -7.79 14.51 28.85
C ALA A 84 -6.85 13.29 28.83
N ILE A 85 -7.40 12.07 28.95
CA ILE A 85 -6.67 10.81 28.84
C ILE A 85 -6.31 10.49 27.39
N ALA A 86 -7.21 10.74 26.44
CA ALA A 86 -7.02 10.47 25.00
C ALA A 86 -6.14 11.51 24.29
N ALA A 87 -6.05 12.75 24.81
CA ALA A 87 -5.34 13.86 24.17
C ALA A 87 -3.88 13.56 23.76
N PRO A 88 -3.03 12.90 24.58
CA PRO A 88 -1.67 12.56 24.17
C PRO A 88 -1.61 11.60 22.96
N ALA A 89 -2.55 10.66 22.89
CA ALA A 89 -2.64 9.73 21.76
C ALA A 89 -3.14 10.44 20.49
N LYS A 90 -4.15 11.31 20.61
CA LYS A 90 -4.66 12.13 19.49
C LYS A 90 -3.59 13.06 18.95
N ALA A 91 -2.83 13.74 19.83
CA ALA A 91 -1.69 14.57 19.44
C ALA A 91 -0.58 13.76 18.73
N LEU A 92 -0.28 12.54 19.18
CA LEU A 92 0.70 11.66 18.53
C LEU A 92 0.25 11.23 17.12
N PHE A 93 -1.03 10.95 16.91
CA PHE A 93 -1.54 10.63 15.58
C PHE A 93 -1.55 11.85 14.66
N ALA A 94 -2.00 13.02 15.14
CA ALA A 94 -1.93 14.26 14.39
C ALA A 94 -0.49 14.63 13.98
N ALA A 95 0.50 14.45 14.87
CA ALA A 95 1.91 14.67 14.55
C ALA A 95 2.43 13.71 13.47
N LYS A 96 2.01 12.44 13.48
CA LYS A 96 2.38 11.45 12.45
C LYS A 96 1.73 11.75 11.10
N GLU A 97 0.47 12.17 11.10
CA GLU A 97 -0.26 12.60 9.90
C GLU A 97 0.41 13.84 9.27
N ASN A 98 0.71 14.86 10.07
CA ASN A 98 1.43 16.05 9.62
C ASN A 98 2.82 15.71 9.04
N ALA A 99 3.57 14.82 9.71
CA ALA A 99 4.88 14.37 9.23
C ALA A 99 4.79 13.58 7.92
N ALA A 100 3.71 12.84 7.68
CA ALA A 100 3.49 12.12 6.43
C ALA A 100 3.11 13.08 5.28
N TYR A 101 2.05 13.89 5.47
CA TYR A 101 1.49 14.71 4.40
C TYR A 101 2.30 15.99 4.14
N ASN A 102 2.46 16.83 5.16
CA ASN A 102 2.96 18.20 5.00
C ASN A 102 4.50 18.29 4.97
N ILE A 103 5.18 17.24 5.45
CA ILE A 103 6.65 17.14 5.43
C ILE A 103 7.10 16.13 4.36
N GLN A 104 6.86 14.83 4.56
CA GLN A 104 7.41 13.77 3.68
C GLN A 104 6.87 13.85 2.24
N VAL A 105 5.55 13.81 2.04
CA VAL A 105 4.95 13.83 0.68
C VAL A 105 5.29 15.12 -0.05
N LYS A 106 5.16 16.28 0.62
CA LYS A 106 5.52 17.58 0.04
C LYS A 106 6.99 17.63 -0.40
N HIS A 107 7.91 17.25 0.48
CA HIS A 107 9.34 17.29 0.17
C HIS A 107 9.70 16.30 -0.95
N ALA A 108 9.12 15.10 -0.95
CA ALA A 108 9.32 14.11 -2.00
C ALA A 108 8.79 14.57 -3.37
N LEU A 109 7.66 15.28 -3.42
CA LEU A 109 7.14 15.93 -4.64
C LEU A 109 8.08 17.05 -5.13
N GLU A 110 8.61 17.87 -4.23
CA GLU A 110 9.56 18.93 -4.55
C GLU A 110 10.87 18.35 -5.13
N LEU A 111 11.40 17.27 -4.53
CA LEU A 111 12.56 16.54 -5.02
C LEU A 111 12.29 15.90 -6.38
N TYR A 112 11.17 15.19 -6.54
CA TYR A 112 10.78 14.57 -7.82
C TYR A 112 10.68 15.62 -8.94
N ARG A 113 10.05 16.77 -8.67
CA ARG A 113 9.99 17.87 -9.64
C ARG A 113 11.38 18.42 -9.97
N ALA A 114 12.27 18.53 -8.98
CA ALA A 114 13.63 19.00 -9.20
C ALA A 114 14.49 18.01 -10.03
N THR A 115 14.25 16.70 -9.92
CA THR A 115 14.99 15.67 -10.68
C THR A 115 14.39 15.37 -12.05
N SER A 116 13.05 15.39 -12.14
CA SER A 116 12.29 14.94 -13.32
C SER A 116 11.78 16.10 -14.19
N GLY A 117 11.87 17.33 -13.69
CA GLY A 117 11.37 18.55 -14.35
C GLY A 117 9.86 18.79 -14.23
N ASP A 118 9.11 17.80 -13.77
CA ASP A 118 7.64 17.74 -13.82
C ASP A 118 7.10 17.07 -12.54
N TYR A 119 5.81 17.22 -12.23
CA TYR A 119 5.14 16.42 -11.18
C TYR A 119 4.73 15.03 -11.70
N PRO A 120 4.42 14.05 -10.82
CA PRO A 120 3.83 12.78 -11.24
C PRO A 120 2.55 13.01 -12.05
N LYS A 121 2.38 12.25 -13.14
CA LYS A 121 1.29 12.44 -14.12
C LYS A 121 0.06 11.60 -13.82
N SER A 122 0.21 10.55 -13.02
CA SER A 122 -0.85 9.64 -12.62
C SER A 122 -0.77 9.30 -11.13
N HIS A 123 -1.84 8.71 -10.60
CA HIS A 123 -1.84 8.18 -9.23
C HIS A 123 -0.84 7.03 -9.05
N ASP A 124 -0.67 6.18 -10.06
CA ASP A 124 0.26 5.04 -9.99
C ASP A 124 1.72 5.51 -9.97
N ASP A 125 2.07 6.53 -10.76
CA ASP A 125 3.39 7.17 -10.71
C ASP A 125 3.63 7.81 -9.33
N PHE A 126 2.63 8.51 -8.78
CA PHE A 126 2.73 9.09 -7.43
C PHE A 126 2.96 7.99 -6.37
N MET A 127 2.18 6.91 -6.40
CA MET A 127 2.33 5.82 -5.43
C MET A 127 3.66 5.07 -5.58
N ARG A 128 4.19 4.95 -6.80
CA ARG A 128 5.48 4.31 -7.09
C ARG A 128 6.67 5.20 -6.71
N ASP A 129 6.71 6.43 -7.24
CA ASP A 129 7.92 7.26 -7.25
C ASP A 129 7.94 8.29 -6.11
N ILE A 130 6.79 8.62 -5.52
CA ILE A 130 6.72 9.46 -4.32
C ILE A 130 6.59 8.57 -3.08
N ILE A 131 5.52 7.79 -2.98
CA ILE A 131 5.22 7.05 -1.74
C ILE A 131 6.16 5.86 -1.52
N LYS A 132 6.24 4.93 -2.47
CA LYS A 132 7.02 3.69 -2.31
C LYS A 132 8.53 3.94 -2.36
N PHE A 133 9.02 4.75 -3.30
CA PHE A 133 10.44 5.09 -3.43
C PHE A 133 11.00 5.76 -2.16
N ASN A 134 10.30 6.76 -1.62
CA ASN A 134 10.72 7.47 -0.40
C ASN A 134 10.27 6.77 0.89
N GLN A 135 9.73 5.54 0.80
CA GLN A 135 9.28 4.71 1.93
C GLN A 135 8.25 5.39 2.86
N ILE A 136 7.45 6.30 2.32
CA ILE A 136 6.50 7.12 3.07
C ILE A 136 5.37 6.24 3.60
N LYS A 137 5.20 6.21 4.92
CA LYS A 137 4.12 5.47 5.57
C LYS A 137 2.89 6.35 5.67
N LEU A 138 2.03 6.27 4.66
CA LEU A 138 0.71 6.90 4.71
C LEU A 138 -0.11 6.34 5.89
N PRO A 139 -0.81 7.20 6.66
CA PRO A 139 -1.77 6.77 7.67
C PRO A 139 -2.83 5.81 7.10
N PRO A 140 -3.38 4.87 7.89
CA PRO A 140 -4.58 4.15 7.46
C PRO A 140 -5.77 5.11 7.42
N LEU A 141 -6.57 5.05 6.37
CA LEU A 141 -7.83 5.79 6.25
C LEU A 141 -9.00 4.99 6.86
N PRO A 142 -10.10 5.65 7.26
CA PRO A 142 -11.33 4.97 7.65
C PRO A 142 -11.92 4.12 6.52
N GLU A 143 -12.79 3.17 6.87
CA GLU A 143 -13.43 2.28 5.90
C GLU A 143 -14.20 3.05 4.82
N GLY A 144 -14.19 2.51 3.59
CA GLY A 144 -14.80 3.15 2.42
C GLY A 144 -14.03 4.36 1.86
N GLN A 145 -12.92 4.78 2.48
CA GLN A 145 -12.09 5.90 2.01
C GLN A 145 -10.81 5.39 1.33
N ARG A 146 -10.31 6.14 0.35
CA ARG A 146 -9.09 5.80 -0.39
C ARG A 146 -8.25 7.03 -0.72
N TYR A 147 -6.94 6.83 -0.82
CA TYR A 147 -6.05 7.85 -1.36
C TYR A 147 -6.24 7.96 -2.87
N VAL A 148 -6.24 9.19 -3.36
CA VAL A 148 -6.25 9.55 -4.78
C VAL A 148 -5.26 10.69 -4.95
N TYR A 149 -4.42 10.66 -5.98
CA TYR A 149 -3.56 11.79 -6.31
C TYR A 149 -4.20 12.60 -7.42
N ASP A 150 -4.18 13.92 -7.26
CA ASP A 150 -4.67 14.91 -8.23
C ASP A 150 -3.45 15.51 -8.97
N PRO A 151 -3.23 15.17 -10.26
CA PRO A 151 -2.11 15.69 -11.04
C PRO A 151 -2.22 17.18 -11.38
N GLU A 152 -3.44 17.73 -11.49
CA GLU A 152 -3.65 19.14 -11.82
C GLU A 152 -3.27 20.03 -10.63
N GLN A 153 -3.59 19.57 -9.42
CA GLN A 153 -3.23 20.27 -8.18
C GLN A 153 -1.87 19.86 -7.60
N ALA A 154 -1.25 18.80 -8.14
CA ALA A 154 -0.07 18.12 -7.58
C ALA A 154 -0.22 17.75 -6.09
N LYS A 155 -1.39 17.22 -5.69
CA LYS A 155 -1.75 16.97 -4.29
C LYS A 155 -2.25 15.55 -4.04
N LEU A 156 -1.98 15.05 -2.84
CA LEU A 156 -2.63 13.87 -2.31
C LEU A 156 -4.01 14.26 -1.74
N MET A 157 -5.04 13.55 -2.20
CA MET A 157 -6.43 13.67 -1.78
C MET A 157 -6.88 12.37 -1.11
N VAL A 158 -7.94 12.49 -0.31
CA VAL A 158 -8.76 11.38 0.19
C VAL A 158 -10.11 11.47 -0.50
N GLU A 159 -10.48 10.41 -1.22
CA GLU A 159 -11.83 10.22 -1.72
C GLU A 159 -12.65 9.46 -0.67
N ARG A 160 -13.80 10.01 -0.30
CA ARG A 160 -14.68 9.46 0.75
C ARG A 160 -16.15 9.49 0.29
N PRO A 161 -17.01 8.59 0.80
CA PRO A 161 -18.45 8.67 0.56
C PRO A 161 -18.98 10.01 1.09
N LYS A 162 -19.77 10.70 0.27
CA LYS A 162 -20.49 11.91 0.68
C LYS A 162 -21.52 11.55 1.75
N ARG A 163 -21.65 12.39 2.76
CA ARG A 163 -22.59 12.26 3.88
C ARG A 163 -23.89 13.02 3.62
#